data_AF-A0A6V8D9I6-F1
#
_entry.id   AF-A0A6V8D9I6-F1
#
_cell.length_a   1.000
_cell.length_b   1.000
_cell.length_c   1.000
_cell.angle_alpha   90.00
_cell.angle_beta   90.00
_cell.angle_gamma   90.00
#
_symmetry.space_group_name_H-M   'P 1'
#
loop_
_entity.id
_entity.type
_entity.pdbx_description
1 polymer ?
#
loop_
_entity_poly.entity_id
_entity_poly.type
_entity_poly.pdbx_seq_one_letter_code
_entity_poly.pdbx_strand_id
1 'polypeptide(L)' 'TAMSLDQFDGPFDIHGGGHDLRFPHHEAEIFQGECHIDHAPLVHHWLHNGFVN' A
#
# COMPACT_ATOMS: atom_id res chain seq x y z
N THR A 1 2.47 3.20 -5.23
CA THR A 1 2.01 2.12 -6.16
C THR A 1 3.04 1.69 -7.19
N ALA A 2 3.27 2.43 -8.29
CA ALA A 2 4.03 1.92 -9.46
C ALA A 2 5.47 1.50 -9.12
N MET A 3 6.18 2.32 -8.35
CA MET A 3 7.55 2.00 -7.91
C MET A 3 7.59 0.74 -7.03
N SER A 4 6.63 0.56 -6.13
CA SER A 4 6.59 -0.62 -5.27
C SER A 4 6.40 -1.90 -6.09
N LEU A 5 5.52 -1.86 -7.09
CA LEU A 5 5.29 -3.01 -7.98
C LEU A 5 6.51 -3.35 -8.84
N ASP A 6 7.24 -2.35 -9.34
CA ASP A 6 8.49 -2.55 -10.09
C ASP A 6 9.59 -3.21 -9.24
N GLN A 7 9.65 -2.89 -7.94
CA GLN A 7 10.68 -3.42 -7.04
C GLN A 7 10.34 -4.78 -6.44
N PHE A 8 9.06 -5.08 -6.20
CA PHE A 8 8.62 -6.31 -5.54
C PHE A 8 8.01 -7.35 -6.50
N ASP A 9 7.72 -6.97 -7.75
CA ASP A 9 7.15 -7.82 -8.79
C ASP A 9 5.85 -8.53 -8.36
N GLY A 10 4.91 -7.76 -7.78
CA GLY A 10 3.59 -8.25 -7.38
C GLY A 10 3.23 -7.96 -5.92
N PRO A 11 2.37 -8.78 -5.29
CA PRO A 11 1.98 -8.63 -3.90
C PRO A 11 3.17 -8.74 -2.94
N PHE A 12 3.12 -8.01 -1.83
CA PHE A 12 4.20 -7.99 -0.84
C PHE A 12 3.71 -7.94 0.60
N ASP A 13 4.60 -8.25 1.55
CA ASP A 13 4.20 -8.54 2.92
C ASP A 13 3.78 -7.30 3.72
N ILE A 14 4.60 -6.23 3.68
CA ILE A 14 4.45 -5.08 4.58
C ILE A 14 4.53 -3.76 3.80
N HIS A 15 3.53 -2.90 4.02
CA HIS A 15 3.55 -1.49 3.58
C HIS A 15 3.35 -0.56 4.78
N GLY A 16 4.30 0.36 4.98
CA GLY A 16 4.28 1.31 6.10
C GLY A 16 3.92 2.75 5.68
N GLY A 17 3.37 3.54 6.60
CA GLY A 17 3.15 4.98 6.40
C GLY A 17 2.73 5.71 7.69
N GLY A 18 2.46 7.01 7.60
CA GLY A 18 1.84 7.79 8.67
C GLY A 18 0.33 7.51 8.79
N HIS A 19 -0.30 7.80 9.93
CA HIS A 19 -1.74 7.61 10.14
C HIS A 19 -2.59 8.37 9.11
N ASP A 20 -2.15 9.56 8.75
CA ASP A 20 -2.71 10.43 7.71
C ASP A 20 -2.70 9.81 6.32
N LEU A 21 -1.78 8.89 6.04
CA LEU A 21 -1.67 8.23 4.74
C LEU A 21 -2.69 7.11 4.54
N ARG A 22 -3.38 6.66 5.59
CA ARG A 22 -4.39 5.59 5.45
C ARG A 22 -5.48 5.96 4.44
N PHE A 23 -5.98 7.19 4.51
CA PHE A 23 -6.97 7.71 3.58
C PHE A 23 -6.63 9.15 3.16
N PRO A 24 -6.69 9.49 1.86
CA PRO A 24 -7.05 8.63 0.72
C PRO A 24 -5.86 7.87 0.11
N HIS A 25 -4.63 8.11 0.59
CA HIS A 25 -3.42 7.71 -0.12
C HIS A 25 -3.28 6.18 -0.25
N HIS A 26 -3.22 5.44 0.86
CA HIS A 26 -3.05 3.97 0.80
C HIS A 26 -4.28 3.26 0.23
N GLU A 27 -5.49 3.77 0.42
CA GLU A 27 -6.67 3.25 -0.28
C GLU A 27 -6.55 3.40 -1.81
N ALA A 28 -6.05 4.54 -2.29
CA ALA A 28 -5.78 4.73 -3.71
C ALA A 28 -4.66 3.82 -4.21
N GLU A 29 -3.64 3.55 -3.39
CA GLU A 29 -2.57 2.60 -3.75
C GLU A 29 -3.08 1.16 -3.85
N ILE A 30 -3.95 0.73 -2.93
CA ILE A 30 -4.63 -0.57 -2.98
C ILE A 30 -5.42 -0.67 -4.29
N PHE A 31 -6.30 0.30 -4.56
CA PHE A 31 -7.12 0.29 -5.77
C PHE A 31 -6.28 0.23 -7.05
N GLN A 32 -5.28 1.12 -7.18
CA GLN A 32 -4.44 1.16 -8.38
C GLN A 32 -3.63 -0.13 -8.55
N GLY A 33 -3.07 -0.66 -7.46
CA GLY A 33 -2.22 -1.85 -7.53
C GLY A 33 -3.03 -3.09 -7.82
N GLU A 34 -4.09 -3.38 -7.07
CA GLU A 34 -4.93 -4.57 -7.25
C GLU A 34 -5.59 -4.60 -8.63
N CYS A 35 -6.07 -3.46 -9.14
CA CYS A 35 -6.61 -3.38 -10.50
C CYS A 35 -5.52 -3.55 -11.58
N HIS A 36 -4.29 -3.12 -11.32
CA HIS A 36 -3.19 -3.26 -12.30
C HIS A 36 -2.72 -4.71 -12.44
N ILE A 37 -2.61 -5.43 -11.32
CA ILE A 37 -2.09 -6.81 -11.29
C ILE A 37 -3.20 -7.89 -11.35
N ASP A 38 -4.47 -7.49 -11.31
CA ASP A 38 -5.64 -8.38 -11.24
C ASP A 38 -5.54 -9.40 -10.09
N HIS A 39 -5.06 -8.95 -8.93
CA HIS A 39 -4.83 -9.78 -7.75
C HIS A 39 -5.05 -9.00 -6.46
N ALA A 40 -5.66 -9.65 -5.48
CA ALA A 40 -5.84 -9.13 -4.12
C ALA A 40 -5.52 -10.22 -3.07
N PRO A 41 -4.93 -9.85 -1.91
CA PRO A 41 -4.53 -8.48 -1.56
C PRO A 41 -3.24 -8.06 -2.27
N LEU A 42 -3.07 -6.75 -2.52
CA LEU A 42 -1.77 -6.18 -2.92
C LEU A 42 -0.74 -6.25 -1.79
N VAL A 43 -1.17 -6.00 -0.55
CA VAL A 43 -0.31 -5.97 0.65
C VAL A 43 -0.98 -6.74 1.78
N HIS A 44 -0.25 -7.65 2.42
CA HIS A 44 -0.79 -8.46 3.52
C HIS A 44 -0.92 -7.70 4.84
N HIS A 45 0.02 -6.80 5.15
CA HIS A 45 0.05 -6.04 6.40
C HIS A 45 0.33 -4.55 6.18
N TRP A 46 -0.60 -3.71 6.63
CA TRP A 46 -0.45 -2.25 6.65
C TRP A 46 -0.05 -1.76 8.04
N LEU A 47 1.04 -1.02 8.13
CA LEU A 47 1.55 -0.45 9.38
C LEU A 47 1.48 1.08 9.33
N HIS A 48 0.78 1.68 10.29
CA HIS A 48 0.64 3.13 10.39
C HIS A 48 1.18 3.65 11.71
N ASN A 49 2.13 4.59 11.67
CA ASN A 49 2.58 5.30 12.87
C ASN A 49 1.58 6.40 13.26
N GLY A 50 1.55 6.76 14.55
CA GLY A 50 0.76 7.89 15.05
C GLY A 50 1.48 9.23 14.90
N PHE A 51 0.73 10.33 15.02
CA PHE A 51 1.30 11.67 15.01
C PHE A 51 2.23 11.89 16.21
N VAL A 52 3.27 12.71 16.01
CA VAL A 52 4.08 13.27 17.08
C VAL A 52 3.43 14.57 17.53
N ASN A 53 3.34 14.78 18.85
CA ASN A 53 2.83 16.02 19.45
C ASN A 53 3.97 16.97 19.80
#